data_AF-A0A5B0K159-F1
#
_entry.id   AF-A0A5B0K159-F1
#
_cell.length_a   1.000
_cell.length_b   1.000
_cell.length_c   1.000
_cell.angle_alpha   90.00
_cell.angle_beta   90.00
_cell.angle_gamma   90.00
#
_symmetry.space_group_name_H-M   'P 1'
#
loop_
_entity.id
_entity.type
_entity.pdbx_description
1 polymer ?
#
loop_
_entity_poly.entity_id
_entity_poly.type
_entity_poly.pdbx_seq_one_letter_code
_entity_poly.pdbx_strand_id
1 'polypeptide(L)'
;DEAGNEATATAVEPVKVDTDISVTLDIDVIAGDGWINAEEAKAEYTTVSGTVGGDAKAGDVVHLEVNGTPYEAIVQDDLTWSTEVKTSDLLADPEVNGTITITDDAGNEATATAVEPVKVDT
;
A
#
# COMPACT_ATOMS: atom_id res chain seq x y z
N ASP A 1 -48.86 -50.80 -0.30
CA ASP A 1 -48.47 -49.96 0.85
C ASP A 1 -48.61 -48.52 0.43
N GLU A 2 -48.88 -47.68 1.42
CA GLU A 2 -49.13 -46.25 1.29
C GLU A 2 -48.02 -45.54 0.51
N ALA A 3 -48.42 -44.68 -0.43
CA ALA A 3 -47.73 -43.50 -0.95
C ALA A 3 -46.28 -43.63 -1.46
N GLY A 4 -46.14 -43.52 -2.78
CA GLY A 4 -44.87 -43.30 -3.45
C GLY A 4 -44.11 -42.08 -2.92
N ASN A 5 -42.91 -42.36 -2.45
CA ASN A 5 -41.65 -41.66 -2.75
C ASN A 5 -41.71 -40.15 -2.94
N GLU A 6 -41.29 -39.40 -1.91
CA GLU A 6 -40.34 -38.30 -2.10
C GLU A 6 -39.36 -38.27 -0.92
N ALA A 7 -38.15 -38.78 -1.13
CA ALA A 7 -37.02 -38.46 -0.27
C ALA A 7 -36.40 -37.16 -0.81
N THR A 8 -36.70 -36.04 -0.16
CA THR A 8 -36.03 -34.77 -0.46
C THR A 8 -34.68 -34.77 0.25
N ALA A 9 -33.61 -35.08 -0.47
CA ALA A 9 -32.26 -34.83 -0.01
C ALA A 9 -31.95 -33.34 -0.27
N THR A 10 -32.19 -32.49 0.71
CA THR A 10 -31.75 -31.09 0.64
C THR A 10 -30.26 -31.03 0.95
N ALA A 11 -29.42 -31.06 -0.08
CA ALA A 11 -28.04 -30.63 0.03
C ALA A 11 -28.03 -29.09 0.01
N VAL A 12 -27.98 -28.48 1.20
CA VAL A 12 -27.68 -27.06 1.32
C VAL A 12 -26.17 -26.93 1.15
N GLU A 13 -25.70 -26.55 -0.03
CA GLU A 13 -24.33 -26.04 -0.15
C GLU A 13 -24.28 -24.70 0.60
N PRO A 14 -23.41 -24.54 1.62
CA PRO A 14 -23.22 -23.23 2.21
C PRO A 14 -22.58 -22.32 1.17
N VAL A 15 -23.25 -21.21 0.84
CA VAL A 15 -22.63 -20.11 0.12
C VAL A 15 -21.51 -19.57 1.00
N LYS A 16 -20.26 -19.77 0.59
CA LYS A 16 -19.12 -19.10 1.24
C LYS A 16 -19.12 -17.65 0.78
N VAL A 17 -19.36 -16.73 1.71
CA VAL A 17 -19.04 -15.32 1.51
C VAL A 17 -17.57 -15.17 1.87
N ASP A 18 -16.76 -14.77 0.90
CA ASP A 18 -15.36 -14.42 1.13
C ASP A 18 -15.32 -12.97 1.60
N THR A 19 -14.77 -12.74 2.79
CA THR A 19 -14.61 -11.39 3.38
C THR A 19 -13.18 -11.15 3.84
N ASP A 20 -12.26 -12.06 3.52
CA ASP A 20 -10.93 -12.09 4.08
C ASP A 20 -9.96 -11.40 3.11
N ILE A 21 -9.72 -10.11 3.32
CA ILE A 21 -8.68 -9.33 2.62
C ILE A 21 -7.96 -8.42 3.61
N SER A 22 -6.64 -8.32 3.47
CA SER A 22 -5.78 -7.53 4.34
C SER A 22 -4.69 -6.84 3.53
N VAL A 23 -4.27 -5.65 3.96
CA VAL A 23 -3.11 -4.97 3.38
C VAL A 23 -2.38 -4.18 4.44
N THR A 24 -1.06 -4.11 4.34
CA THR A 24 -0.21 -3.23 5.14
C THR A 24 0.69 -2.42 4.21
N LEU A 25 1.05 -1.22 4.64
CA LEU A 25 1.98 -0.33 3.96
C LEU A 25 2.99 0.18 4.99
N ASP A 26 4.26 0.12 4.64
CA ASP A 26 5.38 0.66 5.41
C ASP A 26 6.23 1.53 4.49
N ILE A 27 6.73 2.65 5.01
CA ILE A 27 7.63 3.57 4.31
C ILE A 27 8.96 3.50 5.05
N ASP A 28 10.04 3.21 4.33
CA ASP A 28 11.39 3.16 4.91
C ASP A 28 11.85 4.54 5.34
N VAL A 29 12.80 4.57 6.28
CA VAL A 29 13.46 5.81 6.72
C VAL A 29 14.05 6.56 5.52
N ILE A 30 13.55 7.77 5.30
CA ILE A 30 13.95 8.62 4.16
C ILE A 30 15.37 9.16 4.38
N ALA A 31 16.14 9.26 3.30
CA ALA A 31 17.56 9.63 3.32
C ALA A 31 18.46 8.69 4.17
N GLY A 32 17.92 7.55 4.63
CA GLY A 32 18.65 6.55 5.42
C GLY A 32 18.77 6.86 6.92
N ASP A 33 18.55 8.10 7.33
CA ASP A 33 18.59 8.52 8.74
C ASP A 33 17.40 9.41 9.18
N GLY A 34 16.49 9.74 8.26
CA GLY A 34 15.33 10.59 8.52
C GLY A 34 15.65 12.07 8.50
N TRP A 35 16.86 12.47 8.07
CA TRP A 35 17.28 13.86 7.95
C TRP A 35 17.69 14.18 6.52
N ILE A 36 17.28 15.35 6.04
CA ILE A 36 17.80 15.95 4.81
C ILE A 36 18.82 17.00 5.22
N ASN A 37 20.09 16.71 4.96
CA ASN A 37 21.20 17.61 5.19
C ASN A 37 21.46 18.53 3.97
N ALA A 38 22.39 19.47 4.12
CA ALA A 38 22.72 20.45 3.07
C ALA A 38 23.27 19.84 1.77
N GLU A 39 23.82 18.62 1.80
CA GLU A 39 24.28 17.94 0.58
C GLU A 39 23.12 17.22 -0.10
N GLU A 40 22.30 16.48 0.65
CA GLU A 40 21.08 15.84 0.15
C GLU A 40 20.09 16.84 -0.42
N ALA A 41 19.96 18.01 0.21
CA ALA A 41 19.11 19.11 -0.26
C ALA A 41 19.49 19.65 -1.66
N LYS A 42 20.68 19.32 -2.18
CA LYS A 42 21.12 19.70 -3.54
C LYS A 42 20.68 18.69 -4.59
N ALA A 43 20.30 17.47 -4.20
CA ALA A 43 19.75 16.51 -5.14
C ALA A 43 18.40 17.02 -5.67
N GLU A 44 18.12 16.74 -6.94
CA GLU A 44 16.80 17.06 -7.51
C GLU A 44 15.71 16.15 -6.93
N TYR A 45 16.09 14.90 -6.64
CA TYR A 45 15.20 13.85 -6.16
C TYR A 45 15.78 13.12 -4.96
N THR A 46 14.89 12.71 -4.07
CA THR A 46 15.15 11.79 -2.96
C THR A 46 14.36 10.52 -3.22
N THR A 47 15.03 9.37 -3.16
CA THR A 47 14.36 8.07 -3.26
C THR A 47 13.56 7.82 -1.99
N VAL A 48 12.28 7.50 -2.16
CA VAL A 48 11.40 6.98 -1.10
C VAL A 48 11.07 5.54 -1.45
N SER A 49 11.24 4.65 -0.48
CA SER A 49 10.97 3.22 -0.62
C SER A 49 10.16 2.71 0.56
N GLY A 50 9.72 1.46 0.44
CA GLY A 50 9.07 0.76 1.54
C GLY A 50 8.64 -0.63 1.15
N THR A 51 7.79 -1.21 1.98
CA THR A 51 7.25 -2.56 1.77
C THR A 51 5.74 -2.60 1.92
N VAL A 52 5.12 -3.62 1.34
CA VAL A 52 3.71 -3.95 1.55
C VAL A 52 3.57 -5.37 2.08
N GLY A 53 2.40 -5.70 2.61
CA GLY A 53 2.08 -7.03 3.12
C GLY A 53 0.59 -7.34 3.07
N GLY A 54 0.22 -8.50 3.61
CA GLY A 54 -1.14 -9.03 3.47
C GLY A 54 -1.34 -9.65 2.08
N ASP A 55 -2.44 -9.27 1.43
CA ASP A 55 -2.86 -9.75 0.11
C ASP A 55 -2.35 -8.86 -1.05
N ALA A 56 -1.46 -7.91 -0.73
CA ALA A 56 -0.76 -7.11 -1.73
C ALA A 56 0.14 -7.98 -2.62
N LYS A 57 0.27 -7.57 -3.88
CA LYS A 57 1.01 -8.30 -4.92
C LYS A 57 1.75 -7.35 -5.85
N ALA A 58 2.69 -7.92 -6.60
CA ALA A 58 3.38 -7.18 -7.65
C ALA A 58 2.39 -6.59 -8.65
N GLY A 59 2.63 -5.33 -9.03
CA GLY A 59 1.74 -4.56 -9.89
C GLY A 59 0.70 -3.73 -9.15
N ASP A 60 0.49 -3.93 -7.84
CA ASP A 60 -0.31 -2.99 -7.04
C ASP A 60 0.38 -1.62 -6.99
N VAL A 61 -0.43 -0.57 -6.83
CA VAL A 61 0.03 0.83 -6.89
C VAL A 61 0.01 1.45 -5.51
N VAL A 62 1.17 1.90 -5.04
CA VAL A 62 1.30 2.77 -3.87
C VAL A 62 1.22 4.21 -4.34
N HIS A 63 0.30 4.97 -3.74
CA HIS A 63 0.17 6.40 -3.96
C HIS A 63 0.85 7.13 -2.79
N LEU A 64 1.72 8.07 -3.10
CA LEU A 64 2.32 8.97 -2.11
C LEU A 64 1.88 10.40 -2.37
N GLU A 65 1.81 11.19 -1.30
CA GLU A 65 1.61 12.63 -1.35
C GLU A 65 2.71 13.31 -0.52
N VAL A 66 3.37 14.30 -1.13
CA VAL A 66 4.38 15.15 -0.48
C VAL A 66 4.13 16.58 -0.89
N ASN A 67 3.93 17.49 0.07
CA ASN A 67 3.61 18.89 -0.23
C ASN A 67 2.38 19.03 -1.18
N GLY A 68 1.37 18.17 -1.01
CA GLY A 68 0.19 18.09 -1.89
C GLY A 68 0.46 17.60 -3.32
N THR A 69 1.69 17.15 -3.62
CA THR A 69 2.06 16.61 -4.94
C THR A 69 1.94 15.09 -4.94
N PRO A 70 1.20 14.49 -5.88
CA PRO A 70 1.04 13.04 -5.96
C PRO A 70 2.26 12.39 -6.62
N TYR A 71 2.65 11.25 -6.08
CA TYR A 71 3.67 10.34 -6.61
C TYR A 71 3.12 8.91 -6.61
N GLU A 72 3.64 8.07 -7.51
CA GLU A 72 3.23 6.68 -7.63
C GLU A 72 4.44 5.75 -7.60
N ALA A 73 4.27 4.58 -7.00
CA ALA A 73 5.23 3.49 -7.02
C ALA A 73 4.52 2.17 -7.32
N ILE A 74 5.18 1.30 -8.09
CA ILE A 74 4.66 -0.04 -8.39
C ILE A 74 5.31 -1.03 -7.44
N VAL A 75 4.48 -1.85 -6.78
CA VAL A 75 4.93 -2.97 -5.97
C VAL A 75 5.62 -4.01 -6.86
N GLN A 76 6.81 -4.44 -6.45
CA GLN A 76 7.63 -5.44 -7.14
C GLN A 76 7.35 -6.85 -6.64
N ASP A 77 7.95 -7.86 -7.29
CA ASP A 77 7.78 -9.29 -6.95
C ASP A 77 8.21 -9.65 -5.52
N ASP A 78 9.10 -8.86 -4.92
CA ASP A 78 9.55 -9.03 -3.54
C ASP A 78 8.76 -8.20 -2.51
N LEU A 79 7.62 -7.64 -2.92
CA LEU A 79 6.75 -6.76 -2.14
C LEU A 79 7.40 -5.43 -1.70
N THR A 80 8.51 -5.05 -2.34
CA THR A 80 9.09 -3.72 -2.20
C THR A 80 8.50 -2.74 -3.21
N TRP A 81 8.59 -1.46 -2.92
CA TRP A 81 8.27 -0.39 -3.86
C TRP A 81 9.25 0.76 -3.67
N SER A 82 9.44 1.56 -4.72
CA SER A 82 10.24 2.77 -4.65
C SER A 82 9.82 3.79 -5.69
N THR A 83 9.95 5.08 -5.38
CA THR A 83 9.75 6.18 -6.33
C THR A 83 10.67 7.35 -6.01
N GLU A 84 10.87 8.23 -6.99
CA GLU A 84 11.65 9.45 -6.83
C GLU A 84 10.72 10.62 -6.49
N VAL A 85 10.87 11.16 -5.28
CA VAL A 85 10.17 12.36 -4.83
C VAL A 85 11.07 13.56 -5.04
N LYS A 86 10.53 14.70 -5.48
CA LYS A 86 11.34 15.92 -5.59
C LYS A 86 11.82 16.33 -4.21
N THR A 87 13.12 16.52 -4.06
CA THR A 87 13.70 16.98 -2.79
C THR A 87 13.13 18.35 -2.40
N SER A 88 12.79 19.20 -3.36
CA SER A 88 12.11 20.48 -3.08
C SER A 88 10.75 20.33 -2.39
N ASP A 89 10.01 19.26 -2.66
CA ASP A 89 8.71 19.02 -2.02
C ASP A 89 8.91 18.56 -0.57
N LEU A 90 9.87 17.67 -0.32
CA LEU A 90 10.27 17.26 1.04
C LEU A 90 10.79 18.44 1.88
N LEU A 91 11.50 19.39 1.26
CA LEU A 91 11.97 20.58 1.96
C LEU A 91 10.83 21.58 2.28
N ALA A 92 9.76 21.58 1.49
CA ALA A 92 8.59 22.42 1.71
C ALA A 92 7.63 21.82 2.74
N ASP A 93 7.46 20.50 2.72
CA ASP A 93 6.64 19.72 3.64
C ASP A 93 7.37 18.41 3.98
N PRO A 94 8.06 18.35 5.13
CA PRO A 94 8.97 17.26 5.46
C PRO A 94 8.20 16.05 6.04
N GLU A 95 7.24 15.56 5.27
CA GLU A 95 6.42 14.39 5.59
C GLU A 95 5.98 13.72 4.29
N VAL A 96 6.02 12.38 4.25
CA VAL A 96 5.50 11.59 3.15
C VAL A 96 4.27 10.83 3.61
N ASN A 97 3.15 11.05 2.93
CA ASN A 97 1.89 10.36 3.19
C ASN A 97 1.68 9.28 2.13
N GLY A 98 1.55 8.02 2.53
CA GLY A 98 1.36 6.88 1.64
C GLY A 98 0.00 6.22 1.79
N THR A 99 -0.58 5.75 0.69
CA THR A 99 -1.82 4.95 0.65
C THR A 99 -1.72 3.85 -0.40
N ILE A 100 -2.24 2.67 -0.06
CA ILE A 100 -2.46 1.57 -0.99
C ILE A 100 -3.88 1.02 -0.81
N THR A 101 -4.55 0.73 -1.91
CA THR A 101 -5.85 0.05 -1.94
C THR A 101 -5.75 -1.14 -2.87
N ILE A 102 -6.15 -2.31 -2.39
CA ILE A 102 -6.17 -3.55 -3.16
C ILE A 102 -7.58 -4.14 -3.20
N THR A 103 -7.85 -4.91 -4.25
CA THR A 103 -9.09 -5.66 -4.42
C THR A 103 -8.77 -7.11 -4.71
N ASP A 104 -9.46 -8.04 -4.03
CA ASP A 104 -9.34 -9.48 -4.31
C ASP A 104 -10.28 -9.93 -5.44
N ASP A 105 -10.20 -11.21 -5.81
CA ASP A 105 -11.03 -11.80 -6.86
C ASP A 105 -12.52 -11.88 -6.48
N ALA A 106 -12.83 -11.86 -5.18
CA ALA A 106 -14.20 -11.85 -4.66
C ALA A 106 -14.81 -10.43 -4.63
N GLY A 107 -14.01 -9.41 -4.91
CA GLY A 107 -14.41 -7.99 -4.91
C GLY A 107 -14.33 -7.32 -3.54
N ASN A 108 -13.67 -7.94 -2.56
CA ASN A 108 -13.39 -7.28 -1.29
C ASN A 108 -12.26 -6.26 -1.48
N GLU A 109 -12.33 -5.15 -0.75
CA GLU A 109 -11.32 -4.10 -0.78
C GLU A 109 -10.63 -3.97 0.58
N ALA A 110 -9.32 -3.74 0.55
CA ALA A 110 -8.54 -3.37 1.73
C ALA A 110 -7.69 -2.13 1.42
N THR A 111 -7.59 -1.24 2.40
CA THR A 111 -6.78 -0.02 2.30
C THR A 111 -5.85 0.09 3.50
N ALA A 112 -4.58 0.44 3.24
CA ALA A 112 -3.61 0.80 4.26
C ALA A 112 -3.01 2.17 3.97
N THR A 113 -2.64 2.86 5.04
CA THR A 113 -1.97 4.16 4.97
C THR A 113 -0.72 4.13 5.85
N ALA A 114 0.29 4.89 5.45
CA ALA A 114 1.53 5.07 6.20
C ALA A 114 1.94 6.54 6.15
N VAL A 115 2.66 7.00 7.16
CA VAL A 115 3.20 8.36 7.22
C VAL A 115 4.64 8.26 7.70
N GLU A 116 5.57 8.85 6.95
CA GLU A 116 6.98 8.92 7.35
C GLU A 116 7.45 10.38 7.38
N PRO A 117 7.73 10.94 8.58
CA PRO A 117 8.25 12.29 8.71
C PRO A 117 9.74 12.33 8.37
N VAL A 118 10.18 13.48 7.87
CA VAL A 118 11.58 13.80 7.61
C VAL A 118 11.94 15.05 8.43
N LYS A 119 13.21 15.23 8.77
CA LYS A 119 13.69 16.46 9.38
C LYS A 119 14.67 17.14 8.46
N VAL A 120 14.64 18.46 8.40
CA VAL A 120 15.60 19.23 7.63
C VAL A 120 16.66 19.75 8.60
N ASP A 121 17.92 19.31 8.44
CA ASP A 121 19.06 19.84 9.19
C ASP A 121 19.76 20.88 8.33
N THR A 122 19.35 22.14 8.52
CA THR A 122 19.95 23.32 7.88
C THR A 122 20.96 24.01 8.77
#